data_AF-A0A6A0GYC5-F1
#
_entry.id   AF-A0A6A0GYC5-F1
#
_cell.length_a   1.000
_cell.length_b   1.000
_cell.length_c   1.000
_cell.angle_alpha   90.00
_cell.angle_beta   90.00
_cell.angle_gamma   90.00
#
_symmetry.space_group_name_H-M   'P 1'
#
loop_
_entity.id
_entity.type
_entity.pdbx_description
1 polymer ?
#
loop_
_entity_poly.entity_id
_entity_poly.type
_entity_poly.pdbx_seq_one_letter_code
_entity_poly.pdbx_strand_id
1 'polypeptide(L)' 'MFGERGSGLHGRGEEVQDFERIRDYCLENGVLFEDPAFPAQDSSIFFSKSPPKPFEWKRPHVSPQAPPSGSVPM' A
#
# COMPACT_ATOMS: atom_id res chain seq x y z
N MET A 1 2.37 -16.80 -27.79
CA MET A 1 3.09 -17.30 -26.60
C MET A 1 3.61 -16.09 -25.85
N PHE A 2 2.78 -15.47 -25.03
CA PHE A 2 3.10 -14.28 -24.23
C PHE A 2 2.18 -14.28 -23.01
N GLY A 3 2.73 -14.05 -21.82
CA GLY A 3 1.96 -13.89 -20.59
C GLY A 3 2.34 -14.80 -19.44
N GLU A 4 3.53 -15.41 -19.45
CA GLU A 4 4.06 -16.08 -18.26
C GLU A 4 4.64 -15.01 -17.32
N ARG A 5 3.88 -14.71 -16.26
CA ARG A 5 4.30 -14.29 -14.91
C ARG A 5 3.08 -13.74 -14.19
N GLY A 6 2.19 -14.65 -13.79
CA GLY A 6 1.27 -14.38 -12.71
C GLY A 6 2.11 -14.09 -11.46
N SER A 7 2.27 -12.81 -11.12
CA SER A 7 2.78 -12.39 -9.82
C SER A 7 1.94 -13.07 -8.75
N GLY A 8 2.55 -13.99 -8.02
CA GLY A 8 1.89 -14.93 -7.11
C GLY A 8 1.35 -14.29 -5.83
N LEU A 9 0.43 -13.33 -5.96
CA LEU A 9 -0.33 -12.72 -4.86
C LEU A 9 -1.84 -12.73 -5.13
N HIS A 10 -2.32 -13.57 -6.06
CA HIS A 10 -3.76 -13.90 -6.06
C HIS A 10 -4.03 -14.73 -4.81
N GLY A 11 -4.41 -14.01 -3.76
CA GLY A 11 -4.69 -14.53 -2.44
C GLY A 11 -5.59 -15.75 -2.52
N ARG A 12 -5.18 -16.77 -1.79
CA ARG A 12 -5.91 -18.00 -1.51
C ARG A 12 -7.30 -17.67 -0.93
N GLY A 13 -8.29 -17.43 -1.79
CA GLY A 13 -9.70 -17.30 -1.41
C GLY A 13 -10.22 -15.87 -1.14
N GLU A 14 -9.57 -14.82 -1.63
CA GLU A 14 -10.09 -13.44 -1.52
C GLU A 14 -11.14 -13.15 -2.60
N GLU A 15 -12.28 -12.57 -2.21
CA GLU A 15 -13.30 -12.06 -3.14
C GLU A 15 -12.68 -11.07 -4.13
N VAL A 16 -13.23 -11.00 -5.35
CA VAL A 16 -12.82 -10.02 -6.35
C VAL A 16 -13.09 -8.62 -5.80
N GLN A 17 -12.03 -7.92 -5.42
CA GLN A 17 -12.12 -6.53 -4.97
C GLN A 17 -12.28 -5.60 -6.18
N ASP A 18 -13.40 -4.87 -6.22
CA ASP A 18 -13.67 -3.88 -7.25
C ASP A 18 -13.06 -2.53 -6.85
N PHE A 19 -11.98 -2.16 -7.53
CA PHE A 19 -11.25 -0.93 -7.27
C PHE A 19 -12.15 0.32 -7.35
N GLU A 20 -13.04 0.41 -8.34
CA GLU A 20 -13.84 1.62 -8.54
C GLU A 20 -14.85 1.78 -7.41
N ARG A 21 -15.51 0.69 -7.03
CA ARG A 21 -16.47 0.67 -5.93
C ARG A 21 -15.81 1.02 -4.59
N ILE A 22 -14.63 0.46 -4.33
CA ILE A 22 -13.87 0.72 -3.09
C ILE A 22 -13.40 2.17 -3.05
N ARG A 23 -12.85 2.68 -4.16
CA ARG A 23 -12.40 4.07 -4.27
C ARG A 23 -13.54 5.03 -3.99
N ASP A 24 -14.68 4.84 -4.63
CA ASP A 24 -15.81 5.74 -4.53
C ASP A 24 -16.37 5.74 -3.09
N TYR A 25 -16.49 4.57 -2.46
CA TYR A 25 -16.87 4.46 -1.05
C TYR A 25 -15.90 5.22 -0.11
N CYS A 26 -14.58 5.06 -0.30
CA CYS A 26 -13.58 5.74 0.52
C CYS A 26 -13.63 7.26 0.35
N LEU A 27 -13.84 7.74 -0.88
CA LEU A 27 -13.99 9.16 -1.18
C LEU A 27 -15.26 9.74 -0.58
N GLU A 28 -16.39 9.03 -0.68
CA GLU A 28 -17.67 9.45 -0.10
C GLU A 28 -17.64 9.53 1.43
N ASN A 29 -17.00 8.56 2.07
CA ASN A 29 -16.92 8.49 3.53
C ASN A 29 -15.73 9.28 4.10
N GLY A 30 -14.85 9.82 3.25
CA GLY A 30 -13.62 10.51 3.67
C GLY A 30 -12.67 9.60 4.46
N VAL A 31 -12.74 8.28 4.24
CA VAL A 31 -11.90 7.29 4.91
C VAL A 31 -10.78 6.83 3.99
N LEU A 32 -9.65 6.45 4.58
CA LEU A 32 -8.54 5.88 3.84
C LEU A 32 -8.75 4.38 3.70
N PHE A 33 -8.52 3.84 2.51
CA PHE A 33 -8.57 2.41 2.28
C PHE A 33 -7.47 1.68 3.07
N GLU A 34 -7.84 0.56 3.68
CA GLU A 34 -6.96 -0.41 4.31
C GLU A 34 -7.22 -1.77 3.64
N ASP A 35 -6.17 -2.39 3.11
CA ASP A 35 -6.28 -3.64 2.36
C ASP A 35 -6.40 -4.83 3.34
N PRO A 36 -7.52 -5.57 3.36
CA PRO A 36 -7.69 -6.72 4.23
C PRO A 36 -6.79 -7.91 3.83
N ALA A 37 -6.42 -8.04 2.56
CA ALA A 37 -5.50 -9.08 2.08
C ALA A 37 -4.04 -8.78 2.43
N PHE A 38 -3.73 -7.50 2.63
CA PHE A 38 -2.38 -7.02 2.89
C PHE A 38 -2.34 -5.97 4.01
N PRO A 39 -2.57 -6.39 5.27
CA PRO A 39 -2.53 -5.49 6.42
C PRO A 39 -1.14 -4.87 6.60
N ALA A 40 -1.07 -3.67 7.17
CA ALA A 40 0.18 -2.94 7.44
C ALA A 40 0.95 -3.53 8.65
N GLN A 41 1.34 -4.80 8.56
CA GLN A 41 2.03 -5.55 9.61
C GLN A 41 3.27 -6.26 9.06
N ASP A 42 4.26 -6.53 9.92
CA ASP A 42 5.54 -7.14 9.52
C ASP A 42 5.38 -8.51 8.81
N SER A 43 4.33 -9.26 9.13
CA SER A 43 3.99 -10.54 8.49
C SER A 43 3.52 -10.41 7.04
N SER A 44 3.10 -9.22 6.61
CA SER A 44 2.80 -8.94 5.21
C SER A 44 4.07 -8.78 4.38
N ILE A 45 5.20 -8.40 5.00
CA ILE A 45 6.49 -8.25 4.31
C ILE A 45 7.26 -9.58 4.30
N PHE A 46 7.28 -10.30 5.44
CA PHE A 46 8.09 -11.51 5.58
C PHE A 46 7.23 -12.74 5.90
N PHE A 47 7.20 -13.69 4.97
CA PHE A 47 6.48 -14.96 5.14
C PHE A 47 7.19 -15.98 6.06
N SER A 48 8.51 -15.84 6.27
CA SER A 48 9.31 -16.89 6.94
C SER A 48 10.31 -16.41 8.00
N LYS A 49 10.62 -15.12 8.07
CA LYS A 49 11.62 -14.57 8.99
C LYS A 49 11.13 -13.28 9.62
N SER A 50 11.15 -13.19 10.94
CA SER A 50 10.87 -11.93 11.63
C SER A 50 11.94 -10.90 11.28
N PRO A 51 11.56 -9.68 10.89
CA PRO A 51 12.53 -8.68 10.54
C PRO A 51 13.39 -8.24 11.74
N PRO A 52 14.66 -7.87 11.51
CA PRO A 52 15.57 -7.47 12.58
C PRO A 52 15.22 -6.12 13.22
N LYS A 53 14.30 -5.35 12.61
CA LYS A 53 13.79 -4.07 13.12
C LYS A 53 12.30 -3.97 12.85
N PRO A 54 11.51 -3.35 13.73
CA PRO A 54 10.11 -3.04 13.46
C PRO A 54 10.02 -2.02 12.31
N PHE A 55 9.04 -2.20 11.42
CA PHE A 55 8.75 -1.23 10.36
C PHE A 55 7.64 -0.28 10.79
N GLU A 56 7.81 1.00 10.44
CA GLU A 56 6.75 1.99 10.55
C GLU A 56 6.12 2.17 9.18
N TRP A 57 4.86 1.77 9.05
CA TRP A 57 4.09 1.89 7.82
C TRP A 57 3.59 3.32 7.67
N LYS A 58 4.09 4.02 6.65
CA LYS A 58 3.69 5.39 6.33
C LYS A 58 3.00 5.44 4.99
N ARG A 59 1.93 6.21 4.91
CA ARG A 59 1.33 6.59 3.63
C ARG A 59 2.22 7.66 2.96
N PRO A 60 2.33 7.69 1.62
CA PRO A 60 3.22 8.62 0.92
C PRO A 60 2.98 10.11 1.25
N HIS A 61 1.74 10.49 1.56
CA HIS A 61 1.42 11.86 1.98
C HIS A 61 1.96 12.28 3.36
N VAL A 62 2.45 11.33 4.17
CA VAL A 62 3.03 11.57 5.51
C VAL A 62 4.56 11.62 5.46
N SER A 63 5.20 11.10 4.41
CA SER A 63 6.65 11.26 4.29
C SER A 63 6.95 12.73 4.00
N PRO A 64 7.95 13.35 4.66
CA PRO A 64 8.36 14.69 4.32
C PRO A 64 8.84 14.66 2.87
N GLN A 65 8.06 15.26 1.97
CA GLN A 65 8.52 15.58 0.62
C GLN A 65 9.83 16.35 0.78
N ALA A 66 10.82 16.02 -0.05
CA ALA A 66 12.04 16.79 -0.17
C ALA A 66 11.69 18.29 -0.24
N PRO A 67 12.48 19.19 0.38
CA PRO A 67 12.16 20.60 0.42
C PRO A 67 11.89 21.12 -1.00
N PRO A 68 10.92 22.04 -1.18
CA PRO A 68 10.66 22.63 -2.48
C PRO A 68 11.98 23.17 -3.03
N SER A 69 12.41 22.60 -4.16
CA SER A 69 13.58 23.08 -4.88
C SER A 69 13.32 24.53 -5.28
N GLY A 70 14.05 25.46 -4.65
CA GLY A 70 14.25 26.82 -5.15
C GLY A 70 13.20 27.85 -4.73
N SER A 71 13.53 28.62 -3.70
CA SER A 71 13.60 30.08 -3.84
C SER A 71 14.56 30.62 -2.77
N VAL A 72 15.73 31.06 -3.24
CA VAL A 72 16.76 31.77 -2.48
C VAL A 72 16.23 33.14 -2.07
N PRO A 73 16.53 33.64 -0.85
CA PRO A 73 16.01 34.93 -0.38
C PRO A 73 16.69 36.12 -1.07
N MET A 74 15.90 37.18 -1.30
CA MET A 74 16.29 38.60 -1.24
C MET A 74 15.25 39.31 -0.39
#